data_AF-A0A7Z9Y8P1-F1
#
_entry.id   AF-A0A7Z9Y8P1-F1
#
_cell.length_a   1.000
_cell.length_b   1.000
_cell.length_c   1.000
_cell.angle_alpha   90.00
_cell.angle_beta   90.00
_cell.angle_gamma   90.00
#
_symmetry.space_group_name_H-M   'P 1'
#
loop_
_entity.id
_entity.type
_entity.pdbx_description
1 polymer ?
#
loop_
_entity_poly.entity_id
_entity_poly.type
_entity_poly.pdbx_seq_one_letter_code
_entity_poly.pdbx_strand_id
1 'polypeptide(L)'
;MRRLVMRLILLGFTLAVAVLTPFIVQAMEKPIIYFSFDNIKGDTVPDLSGNGNDGTMENNPKIVNGQFGKGLEFESSRVKVKASDTLTPDLFKEGMFTLVIWINAKRTGNAWQQIFRAGPAPNDTLFINSNGRLSWRGWVGAAWAGGMCETAPGVVEANKWTHATVVSDKKHFRVYVNGELSKESSFQE
;
A
#
# COMPACT_ATOMS: atom_id res chain seq x y z
N MET A 1 4.54 -1.97 -87.98
CA MET A 1 3.25 -1.36 -87.53
C MET A 1 3.15 -1.52 -86.01
N ARG A 2 2.94 -0.38 -85.33
CA ARG A 2 2.65 -0.10 -83.90
C ARG A 2 2.27 -1.31 -83.01
N ARG A 3 2.70 -1.39 -81.75
CA ARG A 3 2.24 -0.50 -80.65
C ARG A 3 3.23 -0.43 -79.47
N LEU A 4 3.52 0.81 -79.07
CA LEU A 4 4.11 1.24 -77.80
C LEU A 4 3.19 0.82 -76.63
N VAL A 5 3.73 0.21 -75.57
CA VAL A 5 3.02 0.06 -74.28
C VAL A 5 3.76 0.90 -73.25
N MET A 6 3.18 2.04 -72.93
CA MET A 6 3.60 2.98 -71.89
C MET A 6 3.23 2.38 -70.52
N ARG A 7 4.23 1.99 -69.72
CA ARG A 7 4.01 1.56 -68.32
C ARG A 7 4.00 2.81 -67.43
N LEU A 8 2.83 3.15 -66.88
CA LEU A 8 2.73 4.14 -65.81
C LEU A 8 3.34 3.55 -64.52
N ILE A 9 4.23 4.33 -63.91
CA ILE A 9 4.74 4.09 -62.55
C ILE A 9 3.77 4.77 -61.59
N LEU A 10 3.13 3.99 -60.70
CA LEU A 10 2.40 4.52 -59.56
C LEU A 10 3.32 4.45 -58.33
N LEU A 11 3.88 5.58 -57.92
CA LEU A 11 4.58 5.72 -56.64
C LEU A 11 3.53 5.93 -55.55
N GLY A 12 3.25 4.91 -54.74
CA GLY A 12 2.37 5.02 -53.58
C GLY A 12 3.09 5.72 -52.43
N PHE A 13 2.70 6.95 -52.11
CA PHE A 13 3.15 7.68 -50.93
C PHE A 13 2.16 7.39 -49.78
N THR A 14 2.43 6.39 -48.95
CA THR A 14 1.65 6.18 -47.71
C THR A 14 2.09 7.20 -46.67
N LEU A 15 1.23 8.19 -46.43
CA LEU A 15 1.37 9.13 -45.32
C LEU A 15 1.07 8.40 -44.00
N ALA A 16 2.10 8.08 -43.23
CA ALA A 16 1.93 7.60 -41.86
C ALA A 16 1.53 8.79 -40.96
N VAL A 17 0.25 8.88 -40.61
CA VAL A 17 -0.21 9.81 -39.59
C VAL A 17 0.13 9.22 -38.22
N ALA A 18 1.14 9.81 -37.56
CA ALA A 18 1.44 9.49 -36.16
C ALA A 18 0.27 10.00 -35.29
N VAL A 19 -0.56 9.09 -34.79
CA VAL A 19 -1.58 9.41 -33.80
C VAL A 19 -0.86 9.62 -32.47
N LEU A 20 -0.61 10.87 -32.12
CA LEU A 20 -0.17 11.26 -30.78
C LEU A 20 -1.36 11.09 -29.83
N THR A 21 -1.47 9.94 -29.17
CA THR A 21 -2.39 9.78 -28.04
C THR A 21 -1.87 10.63 -26.90
N PRO A 22 -2.62 11.63 -26.40
CA PRO A 22 -2.20 12.34 -25.20
C PRO A 22 -2.17 11.35 -24.05
N PHE A 23 -0.99 11.13 -23.47
CA PHE A 23 -0.90 10.52 -22.15
C PHE A 23 -1.56 11.48 -21.17
N ILE A 24 -2.79 11.18 -20.78
CA ILE A 24 -3.37 11.83 -19.61
C ILE A 24 -2.56 11.30 -18.43
N VAL A 25 -1.64 12.12 -17.93
CA VAL A 25 -1.04 11.90 -16.62
C VAL A 25 -2.18 12.05 -15.63
N GLN A 26 -2.78 10.93 -15.24
CA GLN A 26 -3.73 10.95 -14.13
C GLN A 26 -2.93 11.32 -12.89
N ALA A 27 -3.23 12.50 -12.34
CA ALA A 27 -2.64 12.92 -11.08
C ALA A 27 -2.93 11.82 -10.05
N MET A 28 -1.89 11.23 -9.49
CA MET A 28 -2.06 10.36 -8.33
C MET A 28 -2.74 11.21 -7.25
N GLU A 29 -3.87 10.73 -6.72
CA GLU A 29 -4.48 11.39 -5.58
C GLU A 29 -3.43 11.53 -4.47
N LYS A 30 -3.38 12.72 -3.86
CA LYS A 30 -2.47 12.92 -2.73
C LYS A 30 -2.82 11.92 -1.63
N PRO A 31 -1.83 11.25 -1.02
CA PRO A 31 -2.11 10.32 0.06
C PRO A 31 -2.71 11.06 1.26
N ILE A 32 -3.45 10.36 2.13
CA ILE A 32 -3.95 10.94 3.39
C ILE A 32 -2.82 11.09 4.42
N ILE A 33 -1.85 10.17 4.39
CA ILE A 33 -0.63 10.20 5.20
C ILE A 33 0.55 9.80 4.32
N TYR A 34 1.68 10.47 4.47
CA TYR A 34 2.94 10.00 3.92
C TYR A 34 4.09 10.16 4.92
N PHE A 35 4.60 9.04 5.45
CA PHE A 35 5.76 9.03 6.35
C PHE A 35 6.98 8.46 5.64
N SER A 36 7.97 9.32 5.35
CA SER A 36 9.28 8.87 4.87
C SER A 36 10.26 8.51 6.00
N PHE A 37 9.99 8.98 7.22
CA PHE A 37 10.84 8.86 8.41
C PHE A 37 12.21 9.58 8.33
N ASP A 38 12.53 10.28 7.24
CA ASP A 38 13.85 10.93 7.06
C ASP A 38 14.05 12.18 7.92
N ASN A 39 12.96 12.86 8.29
CA ASN A 39 12.99 14.18 8.92
C ASN A 39 12.32 14.19 10.30
N ILE A 40 12.48 13.11 11.07
CA ILE A 40 11.95 13.01 12.43
C ILE A 40 12.56 14.11 13.32
N LYS A 41 11.72 14.81 14.09
CA LYS A 41 12.12 15.90 14.99
C LYS A 41 11.62 15.60 16.40
N GLY A 42 12.53 15.29 17.32
CA GLY A 42 12.15 14.76 18.63
C GLY A 42 11.33 13.49 18.45
N ASP A 43 10.13 13.44 19.03
CA ASP A 43 9.19 12.32 18.88
C ASP A 43 8.20 12.50 17.72
N THR A 44 8.29 13.57 16.95
CA THR A 44 7.36 13.84 15.84
C THR A 44 7.85 13.20 14.54
N VAL A 45 6.98 12.40 13.92
CA VAL A 45 7.12 11.87 12.55
C VAL A 45 6.28 12.75 11.61
N PRO A 46 6.90 13.61 10.77
CA PRO A 46 6.14 14.52 9.94
C PRO A 46 5.35 13.81 8.84
N ASP A 47 4.09 14.22 8.65
CA ASP A 47 3.25 13.85 7.52
C ASP A 47 3.56 14.71 6.30
N LEU A 48 4.14 14.09 5.28
CA LEU A 48 4.53 14.73 4.03
C LEU A 48 3.38 14.80 3.00
N SER A 49 2.18 14.32 3.35
CA SER A 49 1.02 14.44 2.46
C SER A 49 0.48 15.87 2.36
N GLY A 50 0.72 16.69 3.40
CA GLY A 50 0.16 18.02 3.56
C GLY A 50 -1.18 18.06 4.30
N ASN A 51 -1.67 16.94 4.84
CA ASN A 51 -2.92 16.89 5.61
C ASN A 51 -2.72 17.13 7.12
N GLY A 52 -1.48 17.24 7.60
CA GLY A 52 -1.18 17.52 9.00
C GLY A 52 -1.40 16.33 9.93
N ASN A 53 -1.39 15.10 9.39
CA ASN A 53 -1.56 13.87 10.16
C ASN A 53 -0.23 13.39 10.76
N ASP A 54 0.51 14.30 11.40
CA ASP A 54 1.82 14.00 12.00
C ASP A 54 1.71 12.86 13.02
N GLY A 55 2.65 11.94 12.97
CA GLY A 55 2.80 10.86 13.93
C GLY A 55 3.56 11.31 15.18
N THR A 56 3.25 10.68 16.32
CA THR A 56 4.05 10.78 17.55
C THR A 56 4.63 9.42 17.90
N MET A 57 5.93 9.33 18.06
CA MET A 57 6.62 8.14 18.54
C MET A 57 6.25 7.89 20.01
N GLU A 58 5.84 6.66 20.33
CA GLU A 58 5.56 6.23 21.70
C GLU A 58 6.44 5.04 22.05
N ASN A 59 6.99 5.05 23.26
CA ASN A 59 7.93 4.04 23.79
C ASN A 59 9.24 3.94 22.98
N ASN A 60 9.73 5.05 22.42
CA ASN A 60 11.08 5.19 21.86
C ASN A 60 11.46 4.14 20.79
N PRO A 61 10.72 4.03 19.66
CA PRO A 61 11.22 3.29 18.49
C PRO A 61 12.57 3.85 18.03
N LYS A 62 13.45 2.98 17.55
CA LYS A 62 14.80 3.39 17.13
C LYS A 62 14.78 3.85 15.69
N ILE A 63 15.43 4.97 15.39
CA ILE A 63 15.67 5.41 14.03
C ILE A 63 16.82 4.60 13.44
N VAL A 64 16.56 3.93 12.32
CA VAL A 64 17.52 3.05 11.62
C VAL A 64 17.56 3.40 10.13
N ASN A 65 18.44 2.75 9.36
CA ASN A 65 18.37 2.84 7.89
C ASN A 65 17.18 2.01 7.40
N GLY A 66 16.31 2.64 6.62
CA GLY A 66 15.14 2.02 6.01
C GLY A 66 15.48 1.31 4.70
N GLN A 67 14.45 0.81 4.01
CA GLN A 67 14.58 0.39 2.60
C GLN A 67 15.01 1.57 1.73
N PHE A 68 14.43 2.74 2.02
CA PHE A 68 14.80 4.03 1.46
C PHE A 68 15.05 4.98 2.62
N GLY A 69 16.17 5.70 2.60
CA GLY A 69 16.49 6.68 3.64
C GLY A 69 16.46 6.08 5.05
N LYS A 70 15.66 6.67 5.93
CA LYS A 70 15.46 6.22 7.32
C LYS A 70 14.19 5.40 7.49
N GLY A 71 14.15 4.66 8.60
CA GLY A 71 12.99 3.92 9.05
C GLY A 71 12.98 3.82 10.57
N LEU A 72 11.95 3.18 11.10
CA LEU A 72 11.79 2.92 12.52
C LEU A 72 11.86 1.42 12.81
N GLU A 73 12.70 1.04 13.77
CA GLU A 73 12.71 -0.28 14.38
C GLU A 73 11.85 -0.27 15.65
N PHE A 74 10.88 -1.19 15.70
CA PHE A 74 9.89 -1.26 16.76
C PHE A 74 10.16 -2.44 17.69
N GLU A 75 10.20 -2.17 18.99
CA GLU A 75 10.33 -3.16 20.06
C GLU A 75 9.33 -2.77 21.17
N SER A 76 8.09 -3.27 21.08
CA SER A 76 6.97 -2.83 21.94
C SER A 76 6.69 -1.31 21.92
N SER A 77 6.97 -0.69 20.79
CA SER A 77 6.81 0.74 20.50
C SER A 77 5.96 0.96 19.25
N ARG A 78 5.59 2.22 18.96
CA ARG A 78 4.70 2.56 17.84
C ARG A 78 4.84 4.02 17.43
N VAL A 79 4.30 4.34 16.25
CA VAL A 79 3.93 5.71 15.88
C VAL A 79 2.43 5.81 16.01
N LYS A 80 1.96 6.77 16.80
CA LYS A 80 0.54 7.06 16.97
C LYS A 80 0.16 8.27 16.14
N VAL A 81 -0.90 8.15 15.36
CA VAL A 81 -1.54 9.27 14.67
C VAL A 81 -2.88 9.53 15.33
N LYS A 82 -3.21 10.79 15.59
CA LYS A 82 -4.53 11.18 16.10
C LYS A 82 -5.53 11.20 14.95
N ALA A 83 -6.77 10.83 15.23
CA ALA A 83 -7.84 11.00 14.25
C ALA A 83 -7.99 12.49 13.87
N SER A 84 -8.35 12.75 12.62
CA SER A 84 -8.55 14.06 12.04
C SER A 84 -9.70 14.03 11.03
N ASP A 85 -10.05 15.18 10.46
CA ASP A 85 -11.07 15.27 9.41
C ASP A 85 -10.74 14.46 8.15
N THR A 86 -9.44 14.21 7.91
CA THR A 86 -8.96 13.43 6.75
C THR A 86 -8.66 11.97 7.10
N LEU A 87 -8.53 11.63 8.39
CA LEU A 87 -8.12 10.32 8.85
C LEU A 87 -8.96 9.87 10.04
N THR A 88 -9.95 9.02 9.78
CA THR A 88 -10.75 8.35 10.81
C THR A 88 -10.61 6.83 10.70
N PRO A 89 -10.83 6.06 11.79
CA PRO A 89 -10.84 4.60 11.72
C PRO A 89 -11.88 4.04 10.75
N ASP A 90 -13.02 4.73 10.57
CA ASP A 90 -14.11 4.30 9.68
C ASP A 90 -13.69 4.18 8.21
N LEU A 91 -12.64 4.91 7.80
CA LEU A 91 -12.02 4.78 6.48
C LEU A 91 -11.61 3.33 6.17
N PHE A 92 -11.12 2.61 7.18
CA PHE A 92 -10.61 1.25 7.02
C PHE A 92 -11.72 0.20 7.14
N LYS A 93 -12.80 0.53 7.85
CA LYS A 93 -13.95 -0.35 8.07
C LYS A 93 -14.90 -0.37 6.86
N GLU A 94 -15.28 0.80 6.36
CA GLU A 94 -16.40 0.97 5.40
C GLU A 94 -15.96 1.66 4.10
N GLY A 95 -14.70 2.11 4.05
CA GLY A 95 -14.16 2.94 2.98
C GLY A 95 -13.43 2.16 1.88
N MET A 96 -13.19 2.88 0.79
CA MET A 96 -12.15 2.54 -0.18
C MET A 96 -10.83 3.07 0.37
N PHE A 97 -9.80 2.24 0.41
CA PHE A 97 -8.49 2.66 0.89
C PHE A 97 -7.38 1.87 0.21
N THR A 98 -6.18 2.44 0.27
CA THR A 98 -4.93 1.73 -0.02
C THR A 98 -3.94 2.04 1.10
N LEU A 99 -3.52 1.01 1.81
CA LEU A 99 -2.46 1.07 2.83
C LEU A 99 -1.19 0.48 2.23
N VAL A 100 -0.12 1.28 2.16
CA VAL A 100 1.18 0.87 1.61
C VAL A 100 2.26 1.00 2.67
N ILE A 101 3.08 -0.02 2.84
CA ILE A 101 4.17 0.00 3.83
C ILE A 101 5.36 -0.87 3.41
N TRP A 102 6.57 -0.37 3.66
CA TRP A 102 7.78 -1.18 3.67
C TRP A 102 8.02 -1.76 5.05
N ILE A 103 8.18 -3.08 5.13
CA ILE A 103 8.46 -3.79 6.38
C ILE A 103 9.71 -4.64 6.25
N ASN A 104 10.49 -4.74 7.33
CA ASN A 104 11.53 -5.74 7.51
C ASN A 104 11.28 -6.44 8.84
N ALA A 105 10.60 -7.59 8.78
CA ALA A 105 10.11 -8.27 9.97
C ALA A 105 11.09 -9.36 10.44
N LYS A 106 11.56 -9.26 11.70
CA LYS A 106 12.33 -10.33 12.36
C LYS A 106 11.51 -11.61 12.55
N ARG A 107 10.18 -11.46 12.68
CA ARG A 107 9.20 -12.54 12.93
C ARG A 107 9.43 -13.34 14.23
N THR A 108 10.08 -12.75 15.22
CA THR A 108 10.43 -13.38 16.51
C THR A 108 9.37 -13.22 17.60
N GLY A 109 8.32 -12.40 17.37
CA GLY A 109 7.21 -12.22 18.31
C GLY A 109 6.20 -13.37 18.32
N ASN A 110 5.04 -13.12 18.94
CA ASN A 110 3.93 -14.07 18.95
C ASN A 110 3.27 -14.24 17.56
N ALA A 111 2.22 -15.06 17.50
CA ALA A 111 1.50 -15.33 16.25
C ALA A 111 0.84 -14.08 15.63
N TRP A 112 0.60 -13.01 16.39
CA TRP A 112 -0.17 -11.84 15.96
C TRP A 112 0.60 -10.55 16.22
N GLN A 113 1.54 -10.22 15.34
CA GLN A 113 2.33 -9.00 15.42
C GLN A 113 1.65 -7.91 14.57
N GLN A 114 1.33 -6.77 15.18
CA GLN A 114 0.63 -5.66 14.51
C GLN A 114 1.61 -4.83 13.69
N ILE A 115 1.32 -4.65 12.39
CA ILE A 115 2.02 -3.71 11.51
C ILE A 115 1.29 -2.36 11.53
N PHE A 116 -0.04 -2.40 11.45
CA PHE A 116 -0.91 -1.23 11.43
C PHE A 116 -2.20 -1.54 12.17
N ARG A 117 -2.76 -0.55 12.87
CA ARG A 117 -4.06 -0.63 13.55
C ARG A 117 -4.82 0.68 13.44
N ALA A 118 -6.06 0.62 12.97
CA ALA A 118 -7.01 1.72 12.96
C ALA A 118 -7.94 1.64 14.19
N GLY A 119 -7.87 2.66 15.05
CA GLY A 119 -8.80 2.86 16.17
C GLY A 119 -8.51 2.08 17.48
N PRO A 120 -9.19 2.47 18.59
CA PRO A 120 -9.47 1.53 19.68
C PRO A 120 -10.42 0.41 19.18
N ALA A 121 -10.78 -0.57 20.00
CA ALA A 121 -11.74 -1.59 19.55
C ALA A 121 -13.15 -1.00 19.32
N PRO A 122 -13.91 -1.44 18.28
CA PRO A 122 -13.51 -2.35 17.20
C PRO A 122 -12.46 -1.73 16.27
N ASN A 123 -11.47 -2.51 15.84
CA ASN A 123 -10.30 -2.02 15.09
C ASN A 123 -10.06 -2.82 13.82
N ASP A 124 -9.54 -2.17 12.78
CA ASP A 124 -9.01 -2.84 11.60
C ASP A 124 -7.49 -2.91 11.70
N THR A 125 -6.92 -4.09 11.50
CA THR A 125 -5.52 -4.36 11.78
C THR A 125 -4.89 -5.19 10.68
N LEU A 126 -3.73 -4.73 10.20
CA LEU A 126 -2.81 -5.54 9.41
C LEU A 126 -1.84 -6.25 10.36
N PHE A 127 -1.89 -7.58 10.34
CA PHE A 127 -0.96 -8.42 11.09
C PHE A 127 0.07 -9.07 10.18
N ILE A 128 1.24 -9.33 10.76
CA ILE A 128 2.17 -10.36 10.29
C ILE A 128 2.25 -11.49 11.31
N ASN A 129 2.10 -12.73 10.83
CA ASN A 129 2.29 -13.92 11.64
C ASN A 129 3.76 -14.34 11.69
N SER A 130 4.13 -15.09 12.72
CA SER A 130 5.46 -15.69 12.84
C SER A 130 5.85 -16.59 11.65
N ASN A 131 4.86 -17.13 10.92
CA ASN A 131 5.07 -17.90 9.68
C ASN A 131 5.16 -17.04 8.40
N GLY A 132 5.16 -15.71 8.49
CA GLY A 132 5.33 -14.80 7.35
C GLY A 132 4.06 -14.52 6.56
N ARG A 133 2.89 -14.92 7.09
CA ARG A 133 1.58 -14.56 6.53
C ARG A 133 1.20 -13.13 6.90
N LEU A 134 0.74 -12.37 5.91
CA LEU A 134 -0.03 -11.14 6.13
C LEU A 134 -1.52 -11.45 6.26
N SER A 135 -2.16 -10.78 7.22
CA SER A 135 -3.58 -10.97 7.55
C SER A 135 -4.24 -9.62 7.83
N TRP A 136 -5.15 -9.21 6.96
CA TRP A 136 -6.08 -8.11 7.21
C TRP A 136 -7.28 -8.63 8.00
N ARG A 137 -7.52 -8.04 9.18
CA ARG A 137 -8.58 -8.44 10.10
C ARG A 137 -9.30 -7.21 10.62
N GLY A 138 -10.57 -7.39 10.95
CA GLY A 138 -11.47 -6.33 11.36
C GLY A 138 -12.71 -6.92 12.00
N TRP A 139 -13.65 -6.05 12.36
CA TRP A 139 -14.98 -6.47 12.80
C TRP A 139 -15.88 -6.62 11.58
N VAL A 140 -16.64 -7.71 11.53
CA VAL A 140 -17.67 -7.95 10.52
C VAL A 140 -18.97 -8.16 11.28
N GLY A 141 -19.91 -7.24 11.12
CA GLY A 141 -21.09 -7.14 11.98
C GLY A 141 -20.72 -7.04 13.47
N ALA A 142 -21.12 -8.05 14.26
CA ALA A 142 -20.93 -8.08 15.72
C ALA A 142 -19.80 -9.01 16.19
N ALA A 143 -18.94 -9.48 15.27
CA ALA A 143 -17.88 -10.43 15.60
C ALA A 143 -16.52 -10.01 15.01
N TRP A 144 -15.46 -10.45 15.67
CA TRP A 144 -14.10 -10.35 15.15
C TRP A 144 -13.91 -11.33 14.00
N ALA A 145 -13.71 -10.81 12.79
CA ALA A 145 -13.39 -11.64 11.63
C ALA A 145 -11.90 -11.95 11.64
N GLY A 146 -11.59 -13.21 11.98
CA GLY A 146 -10.23 -13.73 12.04
C GLY A 146 -9.57 -13.95 10.67
N GLY A 147 -9.78 -13.09 9.67
CA GLY A 147 -9.13 -13.21 8.37
C GLY A 147 -9.95 -12.69 7.19
N MET A 148 -10.23 -11.39 7.15
CA MET A 148 -10.97 -10.78 6.04
C MET A 148 -10.21 -10.89 4.71
N CYS A 149 -8.87 -10.80 4.76
CA CYS A 149 -7.99 -11.11 3.63
C CYS A 149 -6.65 -11.68 4.13
N GLU A 150 -6.34 -12.92 3.79
CA GLU A 150 -5.15 -13.62 4.29
C GLU A 150 -4.34 -14.28 3.18
N THR A 151 -3.07 -13.89 3.11
CA THR A 151 -2.07 -14.47 2.20
C THR A 151 -1.70 -15.90 2.59
N ALA A 152 -0.99 -16.63 1.74
CA ALA A 152 -0.34 -17.89 2.11
C ALA A 152 0.77 -17.66 3.17
N PRO A 153 1.18 -18.68 3.96
CA PRO A 153 2.34 -18.52 4.83
C PRO A 153 3.62 -18.37 3.98
N GLY A 154 4.64 -17.75 4.55
CA GLY A 154 5.95 -17.59 3.90
C GLY A 154 6.06 -16.46 2.88
N VAL A 155 4.98 -15.73 2.58
CA VAL A 155 5.03 -14.63 1.59
C VAL A 155 5.90 -13.46 2.04
N VAL A 156 6.03 -13.23 3.35
CA VAL A 156 7.00 -12.28 3.92
C VAL A 156 8.17 -13.06 4.51
N GLU A 157 9.33 -12.96 3.88
CA GLU A 157 10.58 -13.54 4.38
C GLU A 157 11.10 -12.78 5.63
N ALA A 158 11.67 -13.51 6.58
CA ALA A 158 12.24 -12.91 7.78
C ALA A 158 13.50 -12.09 7.44
N ASN A 159 13.68 -10.96 8.10
CA ASN A 159 14.85 -10.08 7.98
C ASN A 159 15.11 -9.53 6.55
N LYS A 160 14.08 -9.50 5.71
CA LYS A 160 14.14 -8.93 4.36
C LYS A 160 13.09 -7.84 4.19
N TRP A 161 13.48 -6.76 3.52
CA TRP A 161 12.54 -5.70 3.14
C TRP A 161 11.49 -6.26 2.18
N THR A 162 10.23 -5.99 2.51
CA THR A 162 9.06 -6.39 1.73
C THR A 162 8.13 -5.20 1.59
N HIS A 163 7.68 -4.94 0.37
CA HIS A 163 6.63 -3.96 0.09
C HIS A 163 5.26 -4.63 0.25
N ALA A 164 4.52 -4.27 1.30
CA ALA A 164 3.20 -4.81 1.58
C ALA A 164 2.13 -3.76 1.25
N THR A 165 1.03 -4.20 0.63
CA THR A 165 -0.09 -3.33 0.31
C THR A 165 -1.41 -4.02 0.62
N VAL A 166 -2.33 -3.29 1.27
CA VAL A 166 -3.72 -3.70 1.45
C VAL A 166 -4.62 -2.72 0.70
N VAL A 167 -5.53 -3.22 -0.12
CA VAL A 167 -6.48 -2.41 -0.90
C VAL A 167 -7.90 -2.86 -0.58
N SER A 168 -8.78 -1.89 -0.36
CA SER A 168 -10.24 -2.08 -0.40
C SER A 168 -10.82 -1.24 -1.54
N ASP A 169 -11.59 -1.88 -2.43
CA ASP A 169 -12.43 -1.20 -3.42
C ASP A 169 -13.94 -1.31 -3.07
N LYS A 170 -14.24 -1.70 -1.81
CA LYS A 170 -15.58 -2.05 -1.29
C LYS A 170 -16.26 -3.26 -1.95
N LYS A 171 -15.61 -3.94 -2.90
CA LYS A 171 -16.06 -5.22 -3.46
C LYS A 171 -15.14 -6.35 -3.05
N HIS A 172 -13.84 -6.05 -2.96
CA HIS A 172 -12.78 -6.96 -2.60
C HIS A 172 -11.77 -6.29 -1.67
N PHE A 173 -11.22 -7.11 -0.78
CA PHE A 173 -9.91 -6.84 -0.21
C PHE A 173 -8.84 -7.52 -1.06
N ARG A 174 -7.72 -6.84 -1.24
CA ARG A 174 -6.53 -7.40 -1.89
C ARG A 174 -5.29 -7.15 -1.05
N VAL A 175 -4.43 -8.15 -0.96
CA VAL A 175 -3.09 -8.03 -0.40
C VAL A 175 -2.07 -8.26 -1.50
N TYR A 176 -1.18 -7.30 -1.69
CA TYR A 176 -0.04 -7.39 -2.60
C TYR A 176 1.26 -7.46 -1.81
N VAL A 177 2.20 -8.26 -2.34
CA VAL A 177 3.55 -8.43 -1.78
C VAL A 177 4.55 -8.18 -2.92
N ASN A 178 5.44 -7.20 -2.74
CA ASN A 178 6.42 -6.79 -3.75
C ASN A 178 5.80 -6.44 -5.12
N GLY A 179 4.58 -5.89 -5.11
CA GLY A 179 3.84 -5.50 -6.31
C GLY A 179 3.02 -6.62 -6.95
N GLU A 180 3.14 -7.86 -6.48
CA GLU A 180 2.37 -9.00 -6.98
C GLU A 180 1.14 -9.29 -6.10
N LEU A 181 0.01 -9.62 -6.74
CA LEU A 181 -1.21 -9.98 -6.03
C LEU A 181 -1.00 -11.30 -5.29
N SER A 182 -1.00 -11.26 -3.96
CA SER A 182 -0.83 -12.44 -3.11
C SER A 182 -2.17 -13.03 -2.67
N LYS A 183 -3.18 -12.18 -2.45
CA LYS A 183 -4.52 -12.61 -2.07
C LYS A 183 -5.59 -11.62 -2.52
N GLU A 184 -6.74 -12.17 -2.91
CA GLU A 184 -8.01 -11.47 -3.02
C GLU A 184 -9.08 -12.21 -2.21
N SER A 185 -10.01 -11.46 -1.63
CA SER A 185 -11.22 -11.95 -0.97
C SER A 185 -12.35 -10.94 -1.15
N SER A 186 -13.60 -11.39 -1.04
CA SER A 186 -14.75 -10.48 -1.02
C SER A 186 -14.67 -9.52 0.17
N PHE A 187 -15.12 -8.28 -0.06
CA PHE A 187 -15.28 -7.29 1.00
C PHE A 187 -16.28 -7.78 2.05
N GLN A 188 -16.04 -7.41 3.30
CA GLN A 188 -16.81 -7.80 4.48
C GLN A 188 -16.88 -6.57 5.39
N GLU A 189 -18.06 -6.29 5.96
CA GLU A 189 -18.35 -5.17 6.88
C GLU A 189 -19.27 -5.64 8.04
#